data_AF-A0A957GAL9-F1
#
_entry.id   AF-A0A957GAL9-F1
#
_cell.length_a   1.000
_cell.length_b   1.000
_cell.length_c   1.000
_cell.angle_alpha   90.00
_cell.angle_beta   90.00
_cell.angle_gamma   90.00
#
_symmetry.space_group_name_H-M   'P 1'
#
loop_
_entity.id
_entity.type
_entity.pdbx_description
1 polymer ?
#
loop_
_entity_poly.entity_id
_entity_poly.type
_entity_poly.pdbx_seq_one_letter_code
_entity_poly.pdbx_strand_id
1 'polypeptide(L)'
;MIRRSLTVGVLAGLLLSLASLYPAISLLTPTLLPNWEPVAGDLWHGVLLMLSAGVGLPTLLGFGFVAAQRAGARGLRDGLWSGTIAGAFAGYIYYVTLVSPLNALHAMGLVAPYFPPTPANPLPPDEVVVSLVRVLGNGIVQVELVVLVAVAIAALQGMLVGWQRRNVVVPPRPGLFQLLRAGQHPRQWFAGDESPLWVGMVVGVVISILLTPTVFGQFYVDLVQDWPELAALMRRSMMGNMMPGAVTQSLPFISPLVNLTLIGFGALVVGFLRNPSSRFGARVRSVVLAAVIIFISWFASIARIIYLYVALVPFQTYRLGELGTGIISPALIESGRFYVATVFAFAWGFLVIAVLVGVVLGVLQGVGYGVVVPLLRPRPVDVAARLWRRVQRTPAELVSALYELFTHNREAYDVLAHLAVSAYRTQPDVARLAAAYHTLATSRNPEDHVATSVAIQEILAGHPEWRWADDIGRVYATFHDVLTARTLEQIVTIDEPPQQHTATLPPLMAQSVRLVGRIVAELHKLTLVDDLPTHLIFLENALEAIHDAQRFVNMEMAQGHMPEAAALGHVLDHWQGIVLKAIKQLKGRADVVCAL
;
A
#
# COMPACT_ATOMS: atom_id res chain seq x y z
N MET A 1 6.29 4.34 4.93
CA MET A 1 5.32 4.45 6.02
C MET A 1 4.78 3.09 6.48
N ILE A 2 3.89 2.43 5.73
CA ILE A 2 3.13 1.23 6.10
C ILE A 2 4.02 0.10 6.65
N ARG A 3 5.09 -0.26 5.95
CA ARG A 3 5.96 -1.38 6.37
C ARG A 3 6.52 -1.13 7.77
N ARG A 4 7.02 0.08 8.00
CA ARG A 4 7.69 0.47 9.24
C ARG A 4 6.68 0.58 10.38
N SER A 5 5.52 1.17 10.13
CA SER A 5 4.41 1.22 11.10
C SER A 5 3.93 -0.16 11.50
N LEU A 6 3.77 -1.07 10.54
CA LEU A 6 3.36 -2.44 10.81
C LEU A 6 4.39 -3.19 11.66
N THR A 7 5.69 -3.09 11.33
CA THR A 7 6.75 -3.71 12.13
C THR A 7 6.76 -3.17 13.57
N VAL A 8 6.58 -1.86 13.75
CA VAL A 8 6.52 -1.25 15.07
C VAL A 8 5.27 -1.70 15.83
N GLY A 9 4.11 -1.74 15.17
CA GLY A 9 2.86 -2.24 15.78
C GLY A 9 2.98 -3.69 16.24
N VAL A 10 3.56 -4.56 15.42
CA VAL A 10 3.80 -5.98 15.78
C VAL A 10 4.70 -6.10 17.01
N LEU A 11 5.85 -5.42 16.99
CA LEU A 11 6.78 -5.45 18.12
C LEU A 11 6.17 -4.86 19.39
N ALA A 12 5.44 -3.74 19.27
CA ALA A 12 4.76 -3.11 20.40
C ALA A 12 3.68 -4.02 20.99
N GLY A 13 2.85 -4.67 20.16
CA GLY A 13 1.85 -5.64 20.62
C GLY A 13 2.47 -6.81 21.37
N LEU A 14 3.58 -7.36 20.87
CA LEU A 14 4.32 -8.44 21.54
C LEU A 14 4.93 -7.99 22.88
N LEU A 15 5.59 -6.83 22.90
CA LEU A 15 6.19 -6.27 24.11
C LEU A 15 5.14 -5.93 25.17
N LEU A 16 4.02 -5.32 24.78
CA LEU A 16 2.90 -5.06 25.66
C LEU A 16 2.32 -6.36 26.22
N SER A 17 2.17 -7.39 25.38
CA SER A 17 1.65 -8.69 25.82
C SER A 17 2.57 -9.35 26.84
N LEU A 18 3.88 -9.36 26.58
CA LEU A 18 4.88 -9.93 27.49
C LEU A 18 4.97 -9.14 28.80
N ALA A 19 4.97 -7.81 28.73
CA ALA A 19 5.01 -6.94 29.90
C ALA A 19 3.75 -7.06 30.76
N SER A 20 2.58 -7.22 30.14
CA SER A 20 1.31 -7.35 30.88
C SER A 20 1.00 -8.79 31.32
N LEU A 21 1.73 -9.80 30.84
CA LEU A 21 1.47 -11.20 31.15
C LEU A 21 1.59 -11.49 32.65
N TYR A 22 2.71 -11.09 33.26
CA TYR A 22 2.94 -11.35 34.67
C TYR A 22 1.95 -10.62 35.59
N PRO A 23 1.73 -9.28 35.44
CA PRO A 23 0.73 -8.56 36.23
C PRO A 23 -0.68 -9.17 36.09
N ALA A 24 -1.08 -9.52 34.86
CA ALA A 24 -2.40 -10.08 34.61
C ALA A 24 -2.58 -11.44 35.28
N ILE A 25 -1.59 -12.33 35.16
CA ILE A 25 -1.60 -13.62 35.87
C ILE A 25 -1.60 -13.38 37.37
N SER A 26 -0.74 -12.52 37.91
CA SER A 26 -0.66 -12.32 39.37
C SER A 26 -1.93 -11.74 39.99
N LEU A 27 -2.68 -10.91 39.25
CA LEU A 27 -3.91 -10.28 39.74
C LEU A 27 -5.13 -11.19 39.58
N LEU A 28 -5.22 -11.94 38.48
CA LEU A 28 -6.41 -12.71 38.13
C LEU A 28 -6.34 -14.16 38.58
N THR A 29 -5.15 -14.74 38.71
CA THR A 29 -5.06 -16.15 39.10
C THR A 29 -5.50 -16.42 40.55
N PRO A 30 -5.26 -15.54 41.54
CA PRO A 30 -5.79 -15.71 42.89
C PRO A 30 -7.33 -15.71 42.97
N THR A 31 -8.00 -14.99 42.07
CA THR A 31 -9.48 -14.98 42.02
C THR A 31 -10.06 -16.22 41.35
N LEU A 32 -9.27 -16.89 40.52
CA LEU A 32 -9.65 -18.09 39.79
C LEU A 32 -9.26 -19.39 40.50
N LEU A 33 -8.21 -19.34 41.31
CA LEU A 33 -7.62 -20.47 42.02
C LEU A 33 -7.33 -20.05 43.47
N PRO A 34 -8.21 -20.35 44.44
CA PRO A 34 -8.06 -19.89 45.82
C PRO A 34 -6.80 -20.40 46.54
N ASN A 35 -6.14 -21.43 46.00
CA ASN A 35 -4.85 -21.96 46.49
C ASN A 35 -3.64 -21.48 45.66
N TRP A 36 -3.80 -20.40 44.88
CA TRP A 36 -2.71 -19.86 44.06
C TRP A 36 -1.70 -19.10 44.92
N GLU A 37 -0.56 -19.72 45.17
CA GLU A 37 0.62 -19.00 45.64
C GLU A 37 1.37 -18.38 44.45
N PRO A 38 1.84 -17.12 44.55
CA PRO A 38 2.68 -16.53 43.52
C PRO A 38 3.91 -17.38 43.26
N VAL A 39 4.30 -17.50 41.98
CA VAL A 39 5.39 -18.37 41.53
C VAL A 39 6.75 -17.95 42.13
N ALA A 40 6.85 -16.73 42.67
CA ALA A 40 8.07 -16.19 43.23
C ALA A 40 7.77 -15.47 44.56
N GLY A 41 8.72 -15.52 45.51
CA GLY A 41 8.60 -14.80 46.79
C GLY A 41 8.49 -13.28 46.60
N ASP A 42 8.07 -12.57 47.64
CA ASP A 42 7.70 -11.14 47.61
C ASP A 42 8.71 -10.23 46.89
N LEU A 43 10.01 -10.47 47.09
CA LEU A 43 11.10 -9.76 46.42
C LEU A 43 11.03 -9.92 44.89
N TRP A 44 10.93 -11.16 44.42
CA TRP A 44 10.84 -11.46 42.99
C TRP A 44 9.51 -11.01 42.39
N HIS A 45 8.43 -11.04 43.17
CA HIS A 45 7.15 -10.48 42.74
C HIS A 45 7.27 -8.98 42.45
N GLY A 46 7.87 -8.21 43.37
CA GLY A 46 8.15 -6.79 43.17
C GLY A 46 9.05 -6.52 41.96
N VAL A 47 10.14 -7.28 41.81
CA VAL A 47 11.06 -7.15 40.67
C VAL A 47 10.35 -7.39 39.33
N LEU A 48 9.53 -8.45 39.23
CA LEU A 48 8.80 -8.77 38.01
C LEU A 48 7.76 -7.70 37.66
N LEU A 49 7.07 -7.11 38.64
CA LEU A 49 6.17 -5.98 38.42
C LEU A 49 6.94 -4.73 37.96
N MET A 50 8.10 -4.42 38.55
CA MET A 50 8.93 -3.28 38.14
C MET A 50 9.46 -3.46 36.71
N LEU A 51 9.92 -4.66 36.34
CA LEU A 51 10.34 -4.98 34.97
C LEU A 51 9.16 -4.86 33.98
N SER A 52 7.99 -5.37 34.37
CA SER A 52 6.76 -5.26 33.58
C SER A 52 6.38 -3.79 33.34
N ALA A 53 6.41 -2.95 34.37
CA ALA A 53 6.16 -1.52 34.22
C ALA A 53 7.24 -0.81 33.40
N GLY A 54 8.52 -1.17 33.61
CA GLY A 54 9.67 -0.62 32.91
C GLY A 54 9.70 -0.91 31.41
N VAL A 55 9.08 -2.01 30.96
CA VAL A 55 8.91 -2.32 29.52
C VAL A 55 7.56 -1.84 29.00
N GLY A 56 6.48 -2.09 29.75
CA GLY A 56 5.10 -1.86 29.34
C GLY A 56 4.77 -0.38 29.18
N LEU A 57 5.08 0.46 30.17
CA LEU A 57 4.75 1.89 30.12
C LEU A 57 5.50 2.63 29.00
N PRO A 58 6.83 2.47 28.82
CA PRO A 58 7.51 3.10 27.70
C PRO A 58 7.01 2.59 26.34
N THR A 59 6.66 1.31 26.24
CA THR A 59 6.09 0.77 24.99
C THR A 59 4.74 1.43 24.70
N LEU A 60 3.83 1.47 25.67
CA LEU A 60 2.49 2.07 25.54
C LEU A 60 2.56 3.57 25.21
N LEU A 61 3.48 4.29 25.85
CA LEU A 61 3.65 5.73 25.66
C LEU A 61 4.50 6.09 24.44
N GLY A 62 5.27 5.16 23.88
CA GLY A 62 6.31 5.43 22.88
C GLY A 62 6.04 4.87 21.48
N PHE A 63 5.22 3.82 21.34
CA PHE A 63 5.18 3.07 20.09
C PHE A 63 4.61 3.86 18.89
N GLY A 64 3.63 4.73 19.10
CA GLY A 64 3.11 5.63 18.07
C GLY A 64 4.14 6.69 17.65
N PHE A 65 4.96 7.19 18.58
CA PHE A 65 6.08 8.07 18.27
C PHE A 65 7.12 7.36 17.39
N VAL A 66 7.54 6.16 17.79
CA VAL A 66 8.52 5.35 17.05
C VAL A 66 7.99 4.98 15.67
N ALA A 67 6.71 4.63 15.55
CA ALA A 67 6.06 4.33 14.28
C ALA A 67 6.12 5.53 13.33
N ALA A 68 5.70 6.71 13.78
CA ALA A 68 5.71 7.93 12.97
C ALA A 68 7.12 8.39 12.60
N GLN A 69 8.07 8.32 13.54
CA GLN A 69 9.47 8.67 13.29
C GLN A 69 10.09 7.74 12.24
N ARG A 70 9.98 6.42 12.45
CA ARG A 70 10.51 5.42 11.50
C ARG A 70 9.80 5.53 10.16
N ALA A 71 8.49 5.73 10.14
CA ALA A 71 7.72 5.91 8.90
C ALA A 71 8.14 7.15 8.10
N GLY A 72 8.80 8.13 8.74
CA GLY A 72 9.12 9.41 8.12
C GLY A 72 7.90 10.32 7.99
N ALA A 73 6.88 10.13 8.84
CA ALA A 73 5.61 10.85 8.78
C ALA A 73 5.80 12.37 8.94
N ARG A 74 5.08 13.15 8.12
CA ARG A 74 5.11 14.62 8.14
C ARG A 74 3.70 15.18 8.06
N GLY A 75 3.43 16.19 8.87
CA GLY A 75 2.09 16.71 9.04
C GLY A 75 1.18 15.77 9.83
N LEU A 76 0.02 16.31 10.22
CA LEU A 76 -0.92 15.61 11.10
C LEU A 76 -1.45 14.33 10.46
N ARG A 77 -1.76 14.35 9.17
CA ARG A 77 -2.37 13.23 8.44
C ARG A 77 -1.46 12.00 8.38
N ASP A 78 -0.21 12.17 7.97
CA ASP A 78 0.74 11.04 7.87
C ASP A 78 1.09 10.50 9.26
N GLY A 79 1.21 11.41 10.24
CA GLY A 79 1.42 11.06 11.64
C GLY A 79 0.29 10.19 12.16
N LEU A 80 -0.95 10.68 12.03
CA LEU A 80 -2.17 9.96 12.38
C LEU A 80 -2.23 8.60 11.70
N TRP A 81 -2.00 8.53 10.38
CA TRP A 81 -2.07 7.27 9.64
C TRP A 81 -1.04 6.25 10.10
N SER A 82 0.21 6.69 10.26
CA SER A 82 1.29 5.83 10.71
C SER A 82 1.04 5.27 12.12
N GLY A 83 0.43 6.10 12.99
CA GLY A 83 -0.02 5.72 14.32
C GLY A 83 -1.19 4.75 14.28
N THR A 84 -2.24 5.02 13.51
CA THR A 84 -3.42 4.14 13.36
C THR A 84 -3.02 2.73 12.91
N ILE A 85 -2.14 2.61 11.92
CA ILE A 85 -1.65 1.29 11.47
C ILE A 85 -0.93 0.58 12.61
N ALA A 86 0.02 1.26 13.28
CA ALA A 86 0.77 0.65 14.38
C ALA A 86 -0.16 0.25 15.56
N GLY A 87 -1.10 1.11 15.93
CA GLY A 87 -2.10 0.89 16.97
C GLY A 87 -3.03 -0.27 16.66
N ALA A 88 -3.51 -0.38 15.42
CA ALA A 88 -4.38 -1.47 15.00
C ALA A 88 -3.68 -2.84 15.17
N PHE A 89 -2.44 -2.97 14.68
CA PHE A 89 -1.69 -4.22 14.82
C PHE A 89 -1.25 -4.50 16.26
N ALA A 90 -0.84 -3.47 17.01
CA ALA A 90 -0.45 -3.63 18.41
C ALA A 90 -1.62 -4.09 19.28
N GLY A 91 -2.77 -3.40 19.17
CA GLY A 91 -4.00 -3.74 19.88
C GLY A 91 -4.52 -5.12 19.49
N TYR A 92 -4.44 -5.47 18.20
CA TYR A 92 -4.89 -6.77 17.73
C TYR A 92 -4.03 -7.93 18.26
N ILE A 93 -2.70 -7.80 18.23
CA ILE A 93 -1.81 -8.81 18.83
C ILE A 93 -2.05 -8.90 20.32
N TYR A 94 -2.05 -7.75 21.02
CA TYR A 94 -2.33 -7.69 22.46
C TYR A 94 -3.66 -8.36 22.84
N TYR A 95 -4.67 -8.20 21.98
CA TYR A 95 -5.94 -8.88 22.14
C TYR A 95 -5.79 -10.39 22.10
N VAL A 96 -5.19 -10.91 21.03
CA VAL A 96 -5.08 -12.37 20.78
C VAL A 96 -4.22 -13.06 21.83
N THR A 97 -3.09 -12.48 22.22
CA THR A 97 -2.11 -13.12 23.11
C THR A 97 -2.38 -12.93 24.59
N LEU A 98 -3.17 -11.92 24.98
CA LEU A 98 -3.41 -11.62 26.38
C LEU A 98 -4.90 -11.50 26.71
N VAL A 99 -5.61 -10.56 26.10
CA VAL A 99 -7.00 -10.24 26.51
C VAL A 99 -7.95 -11.43 26.27
N SER A 100 -7.85 -12.09 25.12
CA SER A 100 -8.68 -13.25 24.80
C SER A 100 -8.43 -14.43 25.75
N PRO A 101 -7.18 -14.85 26.03
CA PRO A 101 -6.84 -15.82 27.07
C PRO A 101 -7.38 -15.45 28.46
N LEU A 102 -7.25 -14.19 28.87
CA LEU A 102 -7.74 -13.73 30.17
C LEU A 102 -9.26 -13.83 30.27
N ASN A 103 -9.97 -13.50 29.19
CA ASN A 103 -11.42 -13.63 29.16
C ASN A 103 -11.84 -15.10 29.20
N ALA A 104 -11.09 -15.99 28.54
CA ALA A 104 -11.31 -17.42 28.66
C ALA A 104 -11.10 -17.91 30.10
N LEU A 105 -10.03 -17.49 30.76
CA LEU A 105 -9.76 -17.82 32.16
C LEU A 105 -10.86 -17.29 33.10
N HIS A 106 -11.30 -16.05 32.90
CA HIS A 106 -12.40 -15.47 33.69
C HIS A 106 -13.71 -16.24 33.50
N ALA A 107 -14.06 -16.56 32.24
CA ALA A 107 -15.24 -17.33 31.90
C ALA A 107 -15.21 -18.71 32.58
N MET A 108 -14.06 -19.36 32.62
CA MET A 108 -13.85 -20.65 33.30
C MET A 108 -14.01 -20.54 34.81
N GLY A 109 -13.51 -19.48 35.44
CA GLY A 109 -13.69 -19.25 36.87
C GLY A 109 -15.15 -19.19 37.31
N LEU A 110 -16.05 -18.75 36.42
CA LEU A 110 -17.49 -18.75 36.70
C LEU A 110 -18.07 -20.17 36.77
N VAL A 111 -17.51 -21.09 35.99
CA VAL A 111 -17.99 -22.47 35.87
C VAL A 111 -17.25 -23.43 36.81
N ALA A 112 -16.05 -23.05 37.25
CA ALA A 112 -15.18 -23.84 38.12
C ALA A 112 -15.87 -24.42 39.37
N PRO A 113 -16.75 -23.69 40.10
CA PRO A 113 -17.43 -24.22 41.29
C PRO A 113 -18.41 -25.37 41.01
N TYR A 114 -18.76 -25.60 39.76
CA TYR A 114 -19.72 -26.64 39.35
C TYR A 114 -19.02 -27.90 38.82
N PHE A 115 -17.70 -27.99 38.98
CA PHE A 115 -16.93 -29.19 38.65
C PHE A 115 -16.68 -30.08 39.88
N PRO A 116 -16.73 -31.42 39.74
CA PRO A 116 -17.27 -32.15 38.58
C PRO A 116 -18.82 -32.07 38.55
N PRO A 117 -19.46 -32.18 37.36
CA PRO A 117 -20.91 -32.23 37.25
C PRO A 117 -21.47 -33.43 38.04
N THR A 118 -22.64 -33.23 38.65
CA THR A 118 -23.28 -34.23 39.51
C THR A 118 -24.68 -34.60 39.00
N PRO A 119 -25.26 -35.75 39.42
CA PRO A 119 -26.64 -36.11 39.07
C PRO A 119 -27.68 -35.06 39.49
N ALA A 120 -27.41 -34.33 40.58
CA ALA A 120 -28.27 -33.26 41.05
C ALA A 120 -28.10 -31.96 40.25
N ASN A 121 -26.90 -31.71 39.70
CA ASN A 121 -26.57 -30.53 38.89
C ASN A 121 -25.77 -30.97 37.65
N PRO A 122 -26.43 -31.52 36.61
CA PRO A 122 -25.78 -31.99 35.38
C PRO A 122 -25.27 -30.84 34.51
N LEU A 123 -25.77 -29.63 34.75
CA LEU A 123 -25.39 -28.37 34.11
C LEU A 123 -25.22 -27.29 35.19
N PRO A 124 -24.38 -26.25 34.95
CA PRO A 124 -24.40 -25.06 35.78
C PRO A 124 -25.77 -24.37 35.65
N PRO A 125 -26.18 -23.55 36.64
CA PRO A 125 -27.37 -22.73 36.54
C PRO A 125 -27.37 -21.90 35.25
N ASP A 126 -28.56 -21.71 34.65
CA ASP A 126 -28.74 -20.95 33.40
C ASP A 126 -28.03 -19.59 33.45
N GLU A 127 -28.05 -18.91 34.59
CA GLU A 127 -27.40 -17.60 34.78
C GLU A 127 -25.87 -17.65 34.61
N VAL A 128 -25.24 -18.74 35.04
CA VAL A 128 -23.80 -18.98 34.93
C VAL A 128 -23.44 -19.30 33.48
N VAL A 129 -24.23 -20.14 32.82
CA VAL A 129 -24.07 -20.47 31.39
C VAL A 129 -24.25 -19.22 30.52
N VAL A 130 -25.28 -18.40 30.80
CA VAL A 130 -25.50 -17.12 30.09
C VAL A 130 -24.35 -16.15 30.32
N SER A 131 -23.77 -16.11 31.52
CA SER A 131 -22.62 -15.27 31.86
C SER A 131 -21.33 -15.75 31.16
N LEU A 132 -21.07 -17.06 31.12
CA LEU A 132 -19.99 -17.68 30.35
C LEU A 132 -20.07 -17.27 28.87
N VAL A 133 -21.24 -17.48 28.28
CA VAL A 133 -21.53 -17.16 26.88
C VAL A 133 -21.39 -15.65 26.64
N ARG A 134 -21.80 -14.80 27.57
CA ARG A 134 -21.65 -13.34 27.44
C ARG A 134 -20.19 -12.92 27.48
N VAL A 135 -19.37 -13.47 28.38
CA VAL A 135 -17.94 -13.14 28.47
C VAL A 135 -17.19 -13.55 27.20
N LEU A 136 -17.47 -14.75 26.69
CA LEU A 136 -16.82 -15.28 25.49
C LEU A 136 -17.40 -14.68 24.19
N GLY A 137 -18.71 -14.44 24.17
CA GLY A 137 -19.48 -13.90 23.04
C GLY A 137 -19.35 -12.39 22.85
N ASN A 138 -19.12 -11.61 23.92
CA ASN A 138 -18.77 -10.17 23.83
C ASN A 138 -17.38 -9.92 23.26
N GLY A 139 -16.76 -10.97 22.76
CA GLY A 139 -15.45 -10.96 22.23
C GLY A 139 -15.17 -10.00 21.11
N ILE A 140 -16.11 -9.87 20.19
CA ILE A 140 -15.99 -8.94 19.05
C ILE A 140 -15.92 -7.51 19.57
N VAL A 141 -16.83 -7.14 20.48
CA VAL A 141 -16.84 -5.82 21.14
C VAL A 141 -15.54 -5.55 21.89
N GLN A 142 -14.96 -6.56 22.55
CA GLN A 142 -13.69 -6.41 23.23
C GLN A 142 -12.50 -6.26 22.27
N VAL A 143 -12.47 -6.98 21.14
CA VAL A 143 -11.45 -6.76 20.09
C VAL A 143 -11.54 -5.34 19.61
N GLU A 144 -12.74 -4.88 19.24
CA GLU A 144 -12.99 -3.53 18.75
C GLU A 144 -12.54 -2.49 19.76
N LEU A 145 -12.89 -2.64 21.04
CA LEU A 145 -12.48 -1.72 22.09
C LEU A 145 -10.96 -1.68 22.29
N VAL A 146 -10.30 -2.83 22.37
CA VAL A 146 -8.83 -2.90 22.56
C VAL A 146 -8.10 -2.30 21.36
N VAL A 147 -8.54 -2.64 20.15
CA VAL A 147 -7.99 -2.07 18.91
C VAL A 147 -8.26 -0.57 18.85
N LEU A 148 -9.45 -0.11 19.17
CA LEU A 148 -9.82 1.31 19.16
C LEU A 148 -8.96 2.12 20.14
N VAL A 149 -8.79 1.63 21.37
CA VAL A 149 -7.95 2.29 22.38
C VAL A 149 -6.49 2.34 21.91
N ALA A 150 -5.95 1.22 21.42
CA ALA A 150 -4.59 1.18 20.90
C ALA A 150 -4.40 2.11 19.69
N VAL A 151 -5.37 2.16 18.78
CA VAL A 151 -5.42 3.10 17.65
C VAL A 151 -5.45 4.54 18.15
N ALA A 152 -6.32 4.89 19.09
CA ALA A 152 -6.45 6.25 19.61
C ALA A 152 -5.12 6.74 20.22
N ILE A 153 -4.51 5.91 21.08
CA ILE A 153 -3.22 6.21 21.71
C ILE A 153 -2.13 6.40 20.64
N ALA A 154 -1.98 5.43 19.73
CA ALA A 154 -0.94 5.45 18.70
C ALA A 154 -1.13 6.61 17.71
N ALA A 155 -2.36 6.90 17.33
CA ALA A 155 -2.72 7.94 16.38
C ALA A 155 -2.44 9.33 16.96
N LEU A 156 -2.76 9.57 18.24
CA LEU A 156 -2.41 10.81 18.94
C LEU A 156 -0.89 11.00 19.02
N GLN A 157 -0.15 9.97 19.42
CA GLN A 157 1.31 9.99 19.48
C GLN A 157 1.93 10.24 18.09
N GLY A 158 1.43 9.55 17.06
CA GLY A 158 1.89 9.73 15.69
C GLY A 158 1.58 11.12 15.13
N MET A 159 0.39 11.66 15.45
CA MET A 159 -0.03 13.01 15.08
C MET A 159 0.90 14.07 15.68
N LEU A 160 1.32 13.92 16.94
CA LEU A 160 2.28 14.82 17.58
C LEU A 160 3.63 14.85 16.85
N VAL A 161 4.18 13.68 16.48
CA VAL A 161 5.43 13.61 15.68
C VAL A 161 5.24 14.24 14.31
N GLY A 162 4.13 13.91 13.64
CA GLY A 162 3.82 14.47 12.33
C GLY A 162 3.73 15.99 12.36
N TRP A 163 3.09 16.54 13.39
CA TRP A 163 3.00 17.98 13.63
C TRP A 163 4.37 18.63 13.85
N GLN A 164 5.22 18.04 14.70
CA GLN A 164 6.58 18.54 14.93
C GLN A 164 7.43 18.55 13.65
N ARG A 165 7.20 17.60 12.74
CA ARG A 165 7.94 17.48 11.47
C ARG A 165 7.28 18.16 10.28
N ARG A 166 6.21 18.94 10.49
CA ARG A 166 5.45 19.58 9.40
C ARG A 166 6.26 20.54 8.54
N ASN A 167 7.29 21.17 9.12
CA ASN A 167 8.14 22.15 8.43
C ASN A 167 9.36 21.51 7.74
N VAL A 168 9.53 20.19 7.80
CA VAL A 168 10.65 19.52 7.15
C VAL A 168 10.39 19.46 5.65
N VAL A 169 10.96 20.41 4.91
CA VAL A 169 10.95 20.41 3.45
C VAL A 169 11.75 19.21 2.97
N VAL A 170 11.13 18.39 2.11
CA VAL A 170 11.83 17.27 1.51
C VAL A 170 11.96 17.49 0.04
N PRO A 171 13.19 17.29 -0.49
CA PRO A 171 13.42 17.47 -1.89
C PRO A 171 12.42 16.59 -2.66
N PRO A 172 11.80 17.12 -3.72
CA PRO A 172 10.97 16.32 -4.59
C PRO A 172 11.76 15.10 -5.06
N ARG A 173 11.07 13.98 -5.28
CA ARG A 173 11.69 12.75 -5.76
C ARG A 173 12.47 13.09 -7.04
N PRO A 174 13.77 12.78 -7.10
CA PRO A 174 14.59 13.15 -8.25
C PRO A 174 14.05 12.49 -9.52
N GLY A 175 14.31 13.14 -10.65
CA GLY A 175 14.05 12.55 -11.96
C GLY A 175 14.78 11.23 -12.11
N LEU A 176 14.18 10.26 -12.81
CA LEU A 176 14.79 8.94 -13.00
C LEU A 176 16.16 9.04 -13.69
N PHE A 177 16.30 9.98 -14.63
CA PHE A 177 17.56 10.26 -15.32
C PHE A 177 18.62 10.87 -14.40
N GLN A 178 18.24 11.83 -13.55
CA GLN A 178 19.16 12.42 -12.56
C GLN A 178 19.71 11.35 -11.61
N LEU A 179 18.86 10.42 -11.17
CA LEU A 179 19.25 9.33 -10.29
C LEU A 179 20.28 8.41 -10.97
N LEU A 180 20.09 8.09 -12.25
CA LEU A 180 21.07 7.33 -13.03
C LEU A 180 22.38 8.11 -13.27
N ARG A 181 22.29 9.41 -13.55
CA ARG A 181 23.45 10.29 -13.72
C ARG A 181 24.29 10.39 -12.43
N ALA A 182 23.63 10.31 -11.27
CA ALA A 182 24.29 10.23 -9.96
C ALA A 182 24.90 8.83 -9.65
N GLY A 183 24.89 7.89 -10.60
CA GLY A 183 25.41 6.54 -10.43
C GLY A 183 24.55 5.63 -9.54
N GLN A 184 23.33 6.05 -9.19
CA GLN A 184 22.44 5.26 -8.36
C GLN A 184 21.65 4.24 -9.20
N HIS A 185 21.33 3.10 -8.59
CA HIS A 185 20.59 2.05 -9.26
C HIS A 185 19.12 2.49 -9.46
N PRO A 186 18.52 2.36 -10.66
CA PRO A 186 17.18 2.89 -10.97
C PRO A 186 16.06 2.30 -10.09
N ARG A 187 16.25 1.10 -9.54
CA ARG A 187 15.35 0.52 -8.50
C ARG A 187 15.13 1.42 -7.29
N GLN A 188 16.11 2.27 -6.93
CA GLN A 188 15.97 3.21 -5.83
C GLN A 188 14.91 4.27 -6.13
N TRP A 189 14.61 4.53 -7.40
CA TRP A 189 13.49 5.38 -7.77
C TRP A 189 12.20 4.83 -7.15
N PHE A 190 11.92 3.52 -7.27
CA PHE A 190 10.75 2.87 -6.64
C PHE A 190 10.82 2.76 -5.10
N ALA A 191 11.89 3.23 -4.46
CA ALA A 191 11.98 3.18 -3.00
C ALA A 191 10.91 4.08 -2.37
N GLY A 192 10.19 3.53 -1.41
CA GLY A 192 9.08 4.23 -0.74
C GLY A 192 7.72 4.04 -1.42
N ASP A 193 7.64 3.37 -2.57
CA ASP A 193 6.35 2.93 -3.11
C ASP A 193 5.80 1.77 -2.26
N GLU A 194 4.79 2.11 -1.46
CA GLU A 194 4.11 1.17 -0.57
C GLU A 194 2.73 0.77 -1.09
N SER A 195 2.38 1.16 -2.32
CA SER A 195 1.12 0.76 -2.95
C SER A 195 0.89 -0.77 -2.91
N PRO A 196 1.91 -1.65 -3.04
CA PRO A 196 1.67 -3.07 -2.95
C PRO A 196 1.30 -3.53 -1.53
N LEU A 197 1.95 -2.97 -0.51
CA LEU A 197 1.66 -3.32 0.88
C LEU A 197 0.29 -2.80 1.30
N TRP A 198 -0.10 -1.61 0.83
CA TRP A 198 -1.44 -1.07 1.06
C TRP A 198 -2.53 -2.01 0.52
N VAL A 199 -2.42 -2.46 -0.73
CA VAL A 199 -3.41 -3.38 -1.33
C VAL A 199 -3.50 -4.68 -0.54
N GLY A 200 -2.36 -5.28 -0.17
CA GLY A 200 -2.32 -6.50 0.63
C GLY A 200 -2.98 -6.32 2.00
N MET A 201 -2.71 -5.20 2.66
CA MET A 201 -3.32 -4.86 3.95
C MET A 201 -4.84 -4.67 3.83
N VAL A 202 -5.31 -3.88 2.86
CA VAL A 202 -6.75 -3.63 2.66
C VAL A 202 -7.49 -4.93 2.34
N VAL A 203 -6.98 -5.73 1.40
CA VAL A 203 -7.59 -7.02 1.05
C VAL A 203 -7.60 -7.96 2.26
N GLY A 204 -6.49 -8.05 2.99
CA GLY A 204 -6.41 -8.87 4.21
C GLY A 204 -7.42 -8.46 5.27
N VAL A 205 -7.57 -7.16 5.54
CA VAL A 205 -8.54 -6.63 6.51
C VAL A 205 -9.98 -6.87 6.05
N VAL A 206 -10.32 -6.57 4.80
CA VAL A 206 -11.67 -6.78 4.26
C VAL A 206 -12.07 -8.26 4.36
N ILE A 207 -11.18 -9.17 3.98
CA ILE A 207 -11.45 -10.61 4.09
C ILE A 207 -11.58 -11.03 5.56
N SER A 208 -10.76 -10.51 6.46
CA SER A 208 -10.84 -10.81 7.90
C SER A 208 -12.16 -10.37 8.54
N ILE A 209 -12.67 -9.19 8.14
CA ILE A 209 -13.98 -8.67 8.57
C ILE A 209 -15.11 -9.59 8.09
N LEU A 210 -15.02 -10.13 6.88
CA LEU A 210 -16.03 -11.07 6.35
C LEU A 210 -15.91 -12.47 6.96
N LEU A 211 -14.68 -12.90 7.27
CA LEU A 211 -14.39 -14.24 7.78
C LEU A 211 -14.90 -14.42 9.22
N THR A 212 -14.70 -13.42 10.07
CA THR A 212 -15.08 -13.48 11.50
C THR A 212 -16.56 -13.84 11.71
N PRO A 213 -17.55 -13.13 11.15
CA PRO A 213 -18.96 -13.48 11.33
C PRO A 213 -19.29 -14.83 10.68
N THR A 214 -18.63 -15.19 9.58
CA THR A 214 -18.85 -16.49 8.92
C THR A 214 -18.45 -17.66 9.81
N VAL A 215 -17.28 -17.57 10.45
CA VAL A 215 -16.77 -18.59 11.37
C VAL A 215 -17.65 -18.72 12.61
N PHE A 216 -18.04 -17.60 13.22
CA PHE A 216 -18.96 -17.62 14.37
C PHE A 216 -20.37 -18.11 14.00
N GLY A 217 -20.84 -17.78 12.80
CA GLY A 217 -22.15 -18.22 12.31
C GLY A 217 -22.18 -19.72 12.07
N GLN A 218 -21.13 -20.26 11.45
CA GLN A 218 -21.03 -21.70 11.23
C GLN A 218 -20.98 -22.43 12.57
N PHE A 219 -20.15 -21.96 13.49
CA PHE A 219 -20.10 -22.49 14.85
C PHE A 219 -21.47 -22.47 15.54
N TYR A 220 -22.24 -21.39 15.40
CA TYR A 220 -23.58 -21.31 15.98
C TYR A 220 -24.55 -22.33 15.35
N VAL A 221 -24.49 -22.52 14.03
CA VAL A 221 -25.32 -23.53 13.34
C VAL A 221 -24.98 -24.93 13.83
N ASP A 222 -23.70 -25.26 13.91
CA ASP A 222 -23.23 -26.57 14.40
C ASP A 222 -23.67 -26.78 15.87
N LEU A 223 -23.55 -25.74 16.70
CA LEU A 223 -23.96 -25.79 18.10
C LEU A 223 -25.48 -25.98 18.29
N VAL A 224 -26.31 -25.38 17.43
CA VAL A 224 -27.77 -25.59 17.45
C VAL A 224 -28.11 -27.05 17.14
N GLN A 225 -27.35 -27.68 16.24
CA GLN A 225 -27.55 -29.09 15.87
C GLN A 225 -27.10 -30.03 17.00
N ASP A 226 -25.92 -29.78 17.58
CA ASP A 226 -25.30 -30.69 18.55
C ASP A 226 -25.82 -30.48 19.99
N TRP A 227 -26.22 -29.25 20.35
CA TRP A 227 -26.64 -28.89 21.70
C TRP A 227 -27.79 -27.86 21.73
N PRO A 228 -29.02 -28.27 21.36
CA PRO A 228 -30.14 -27.34 21.19
C PRO A 228 -30.54 -26.59 22.48
N GLU A 229 -30.38 -27.21 23.65
CA GLU A 229 -30.63 -26.58 24.97
C GLU A 229 -29.68 -25.42 25.24
N LEU A 230 -28.37 -25.64 25.04
CA LEU A 230 -27.37 -24.60 25.15
C LEU A 230 -27.58 -23.51 24.10
N ALA A 231 -27.94 -23.88 22.88
CA ALA A 231 -28.24 -22.92 21.83
C ALA A 231 -29.46 -22.03 22.16
N ALA A 232 -30.49 -22.58 22.82
CA ALA A 232 -31.64 -21.82 23.31
C ALA A 232 -31.24 -20.83 24.42
N LEU A 233 -30.35 -21.22 25.34
CA LEU A 233 -29.78 -20.33 26.35
C LEU A 233 -28.89 -19.24 25.72
N MET A 234 -28.09 -19.60 24.72
CA MET A 234 -27.26 -18.65 23.97
C MET A 234 -28.09 -17.63 23.19
N ARG A 235 -29.25 -18.03 22.68
CA ARG A 235 -30.21 -17.13 22.02
C ARG A 235 -30.81 -16.10 22.97
N ARG A 236 -30.95 -16.43 24.26
CA ARG A 236 -31.37 -15.50 25.33
C ARG A 236 -30.24 -14.54 25.75
N SER A 237 -28.98 -14.91 25.51
CA SER A 237 -27.82 -14.05 25.69
C SER A 237 -27.58 -13.15 24.45
N MET A 238 -26.77 -12.09 24.57
CA MET A 238 -26.48 -11.11 23.50
C MET A 238 -26.04 -11.73 22.15
N MET A 239 -25.61 -13.00 22.08
CA MET A 239 -25.35 -13.68 20.79
C MET A 239 -26.59 -13.72 19.88
N GLY A 240 -27.80 -13.80 20.45
CA GLY A 240 -29.04 -13.69 19.67
C GLY A 240 -29.25 -12.31 19.02
N ASN A 241 -28.58 -11.26 19.51
CA ASN A 241 -28.59 -9.91 18.95
C ASN A 241 -27.39 -9.63 18.02
N MET A 242 -26.26 -10.34 18.18
CA MET A 242 -25.07 -10.18 17.33
C MET A 242 -25.23 -10.85 15.95
N MET A 243 -26.13 -11.81 15.83
CA MET A 243 -26.60 -12.36 14.56
C MET A 243 -28.08 -12.07 14.39
N PRO A 244 -28.48 -10.88 13.92
CA PRO A 244 -29.86 -10.66 13.51
C PRO A 244 -30.23 -11.74 12.49
N GLY A 245 -31.49 -12.18 12.46
CA GLY A 245 -31.96 -13.30 11.62
C GLY A 245 -31.48 -13.23 10.16
N ALA A 246 -31.24 -12.01 9.64
CA ALA A 246 -30.65 -11.77 8.33
C ALA A 246 -29.21 -12.31 8.12
N VAL A 247 -28.34 -12.30 9.14
CA VAL A 247 -26.96 -12.83 9.04
C VAL A 247 -26.97 -14.35 9.01
N THR A 248 -27.77 -14.99 9.88
CA THR A 248 -27.98 -16.44 9.86
C THR A 248 -28.65 -16.92 8.56
N GLN A 249 -29.58 -16.13 8.01
CA GLN A 249 -30.24 -16.44 6.72
C GLN A 249 -29.31 -16.22 5.52
N SER A 250 -28.34 -15.32 5.62
CA SER A 250 -27.37 -15.04 4.55
C SER A 250 -26.12 -15.91 4.62
N LEU A 251 -25.87 -16.60 5.75
CA LEU A 251 -24.72 -17.48 5.94
C LEU A 251 -24.53 -18.54 4.84
N PRO A 252 -25.58 -19.23 4.34
CA PRO A 252 -25.46 -20.18 3.24
C PRO A 252 -24.97 -19.55 1.93
N PHE A 253 -25.20 -18.24 1.74
CA PHE A 253 -24.72 -17.49 0.57
C PHE A 253 -23.31 -16.92 0.80
N ILE A 254 -23.00 -16.50 2.02
CA ILE A 254 -21.72 -15.88 2.39
C ILE A 254 -20.61 -16.94 2.51
N SER A 255 -20.89 -18.10 3.10
CA SER A 255 -19.89 -19.14 3.37
C SER A 255 -19.16 -19.64 2.10
N PRO A 256 -19.86 -19.97 0.99
CA PRO A 256 -19.20 -20.33 -0.27
C PRO A 256 -18.34 -19.19 -0.84
N LEU A 257 -18.81 -17.94 -0.74
CA LEU A 257 -18.06 -16.77 -1.21
C LEU A 257 -16.79 -16.55 -0.37
N VAL A 258 -16.86 -16.73 0.94
CA VAL A 258 -15.69 -16.63 1.83
C VAL A 258 -14.69 -17.73 1.53
N ASN A 259 -15.13 -18.97 1.31
CA ASN A 259 -14.26 -20.08 0.93
C ASN A 259 -13.57 -19.83 -0.43
N LEU A 260 -14.33 -19.39 -1.44
CA LEU A 260 -13.76 -18.99 -2.73
C LEU A 260 -12.77 -17.83 -2.58
N THR A 261 -13.06 -16.87 -1.71
CA THR A 261 -12.17 -15.73 -1.42
C THR A 261 -10.90 -16.17 -0.70
N LEU A 262 -10.98 -17.13 0.22
CA LEU A 262 -9.79 -17.73 0.88
C LEU A 262 -8.90 -18.50 -0.09
N ILE A 263 -9.50 -19.16 -1.10
CA ILE A 263 -8.74 -19.83 -2.16
C ILE A 263 -8.15 -18.80 -3.14
N GLY A 264 -8.87 -17.70 -3.40
CA GLY A 264 -8.57 -16.72 -4.45
C GLY A 264 -8.03 -15.36 -3.99
N PHE A 265 -7.70 -15.13 -2.71
CA PHE A 265 -7.30 -13.80 -2.25
C PHE A 265 -6.01 -13.32 -2.91
N GLY A 266 -5.09 -14.24 -3.25
CA GLY A 266 -3.89 -13.90 -4.01
C GLY A 266 -4.23 -13.30 -5.38
N ALA A 267 -5.29 -13.78 -6.05
CA ALA A 267 -5.77 -13.21 -7.29
C ALA A 267 -6.32 -11.79 -7.09
N LEU A 268 -7.09 -11.57 -6.02
CA LEU A 268 -7.61 -10.24 -5.68
C LEU A 268 -6.48 -9.26 -5.43
N VAL A 269 -5.51 -9.62 -4.58
CA VAL A 269 -4.36 -8.78 -4.27
C VAL A 269 -3.62 -8.42 -5.57
N VAL A 270 -3.19 -9.41 -6.36
CA VAL A 270 -2.44 -9.15 -7.60
C VAL A 270 -3.27 -8.39 -8.63
N GLY A 271 -4.58 -8.66 -8.68
CA GLY A 271 -5.54 -7.98 -9.54
C GLY A 271 -5.72 -6.50 -9.21
N PHE A 272 -5.62 -6.10 -7.94
CA PHE A 272 -5.72 -4.70 -7.52
C PHE A 272 -4.38 -3.93 -7.56
N LEU A 273 -3.24 -4.62 -7.67
CA LEU A 273 -1.94 -3.95 -7.83
C LEU A 273 -1.86 -3.22 -9.17
N ARG A 274 -1.74 -1.89 -9.14
CA ARG A 274 -1.59 -1.08 -10.36
C ARG A 274 -0.16 -1.10 -10.90
N ASN A 275 0.83 -0.67 -10.10
CA ASN A 275 2.21 -0.52 -10.53
C ASN A 275 3.20 -1.19 -9.54
N PRO A 276 3.36 -2.53 -9.56
CA PRO A 276 4.26 -3.20 -8.64
C PRO A 276 5.74 -2.90 -8.97
N SER A 277 6.53 -2.53 -7.96
CA SER A 277 7.97 -2.21 -8.08
C SER A 277 8.87 -3.37 -8.57
N SER A 278 8.34 -4.59 -8.63
CA SER A 278 9.05 -5.75 -9.18
C SER A 278 8.04 -6.77 -9.71
N ARG A 279 8.47 -7.58 -10.68
CA ARG A 279 7.61 -8.60 -11.33
C ARG A 279 7.03 -9.60 -10.34
N PHE A 280 7.84 -10.10 -9.40
CA PHE A 280 7.42 -11.14 -8.45
C PHE A 280 7.47 -10.69 -7.00
N GLY A 281 8.59 -10.11 -6.56
CA GLY A 281 8.82 -9.85 -5.14
C GLY A 281 7.79 -8.91 -4.49
N ALA A 282 7.29 -7.89 -5.21
CA ALA A 282 6.26 -6.98 -4.70
C ALA A 282 4.89 -7.67 -4.58
N ARG A 283 4.54 -8.53 -5.53
CA ARG A 283 3.29 -9.30 -5.56
C ARG A 283 3.26 -10.30 -4.40
N VAL A 284 4.29 -11.14 -4.30
CA VAL A 284 4.39 -12.16 -3.24
C VAL A 284 4.35 -11.52 -1.86
N ARG A 285 5.11 -10.44 -1.62
CA ARG A 285 5.10 -9.76 -0.32
C ARG A 285 3.73 -9.19 0.05
N SER A 286 3.00 -8.66 -0.94
CA SER A 286 1.63 -8.15 -0.74
C SER A 286 0.65 -9.28 -0.38
N VAL A 287 0.72 -10.40 -1.10
CA VAL A 287 -0.13 -11.58 -0.85
C VAL A 287 0.19 -12.23 0.50
N VAL A 288 1.47 -12.35 0.85
CA VAL A 288 1.92 -12.84 2.17
C VAL A 288 1.39 -11.96 3.29
N LEU A 289 1.46 -10.63 3.13
CA LEU A 289 0.90 -9.71 4.13
C LEU A 289 -0.61 -9.91 4.30
N ALA A 290 -1.36 -10.00 3.19
CA ALA A 290 -2.80 -10.26 3.22
C ALA A 290 -3.11 -11.58 3.93
N ALA A 291 -2.38 -12.64 3.58
CA ALA A 291 -2.53 -13.97 4.17
C ALA A 291 -2.28 -13.92 5.69
N VAL A 292 -1.17 -13.35 6.15
CA VAL A 292 -0.88 -13.25 7.58
C VAL A 292 -2.00 -12.55 8.34
N ILE A 293 -2.55 -11.45 7.81
CA ILE A 293 -3.69 -10.75 8.45
C ILE A 293 -4.92 -11.68 8.53
N ILE A 294 -5.27 -12.33 7.41
CA ILE A 294 -6.41 -13.25 7.33
C ILE A 294 -6.27 -14.41 8.31
N PHE A 295 -5.11 -15.08 8.33
CA PHE A 295 -4.90 -16.27 9.14
C PHE A 295 -4.79 -15.95 10.63
N ILE A 296 -4.17 -14.82 11.03
CA ILE A 296 -4.24 -14.41 12.44
C ILE A 296 -5.69 -14.14 12.83
N SER A 297 -6.48 -13.46 11.98
CA SER A 297 -7.91 -13.26 12.22
C SER A 297 -8.68 -14.55 12.36
N TRP A 298 -8.45 -15.48 11.45
CA TRP A 298 -9.14 -16.76 11.44
C TRP A 298 -8.82 -17.58 12.69
N PHE A 299 -7.54 -17.72 13.02
CA PHE A 299 -7.08 -18.48 14.18
C PHE A 299 -7.52 -17.83 15.49
N ALA A 300 -7.58 -16.49 15.56
CA ALA A 300 -8.14 -15.80 16.72
C ALA A 300 -9.63 -16.13 16.91
N SER A 301 -10.43 -16.19 15.84
CA SER A 301 -11.83 -16.62 15.92
C SER A 301 -11.95 -18.08 16.37
N ILE A 302 -11.16 -18.98 15.78
CA ILE A 302 -11.15 -20.41 16.13
C ILE A 302 -10.71 -20.62 17.59
N ALA A 303 -9.65 -19.97 18.05
CA ALA A 303 -9.15 -20.12 19.40
C ALA A 303 -10.22 -19.82 20.45
N ARG A 304 -11.11 -18.87 20.17
CA ARG A 304 -12.23 -18.54 21.06
C ARG A 304 -13.32 -19.59 21.08
N ILE A 305 -13.64 -20.15 19.92
CA ILE A 305 -14.55 -21.30 19.83
C ILE A 305 -13.96 -22.47 20.64
N ILE A 306 -12.66 -22.71 20.53
CA ILE A 306 -11.96 -23.74 21.32
C ILE A 306 -12.05 -23.43 22.81
N TYR A 307 -11.79 -22.20 23.25
CA TYR A 307 -11.94 -21.84 24.67
C TYR A 307 -13.35 -22.05 25.19
N LEU A 308 -14.37 -21.74 24.38
CA LEU A 308 -15.76 -22.01 24.72
C LEU A 308 -16.03 -23.51 24.85
N TYR A 309 -15.54 -24.32 23.91
CA TYR A 309 -15.65 -25.78 23.99
C TYR A 309 -14.95 -26.34 25.22
N VAL A 310 -13.70 -25.95 25.49
CA VAL A 310 -12.94 -26.44 26.66
C VAL A 310 -13.68 -26.13 27.97
N ALA A 311 -14.43 -25.01 28.06
CA ALA A 311 -15.25 -24.71 29.25
C ALA A 311 -16.40 -25.68 29.44
N LEU A 312 -16.94 -26.18 28.34
CA LEU A 312 -18.18 -26.94 28.31
C LEU A 312 -17.95 -28.45 28.22
N VAL A 313 -16.75 -28.90 27.84
CA VAL A 313 -16.36 -30.32 27.70
C VAL A 313 -16.76 -31.19 28.89
N PRO A 314 -16.56 -30.79 30.17
CA PRO A 314 -16.91 -31.66 31.28
C PRO A 314 -18.42 -31.88 31.42
N PHE A 315 -19.25 -30.91 31.02
CA PHE A 315 -20.72 -31.06 31.01
C PHE A 315 -21.19 -31.86 29.80
N GLN A 316 -20.54 -31.69 28.65
CA GLN A 316 -20.85 -32.45 27.45
C GLN A 316 -20.54 -33.95 27.63
N THR A 317 -19.40 -34.28 28.23
CA THR A 317 -19.00 -35.68 28.54
C THR A 317 -19.94 -36.31 29.56
N TYR A 318 -20.35 -35.57 30.59
CA TYR A 318 -21.39 -36.02 31.53
C TYR A 318 -22.73 -36.29 30.83
N ARG A 319 -23.19 -35.37 29.96
CA ARG A 319 -24.44 -35.51 29.19
C ARG A 319 -24.45 -36.72 28.27
N LEU A 320 -23.32 -37.02 27.63
CA LEU A 320 -23.19 -38.14 26.69
C LEU A 320 -23.03 -39.50 27.39
N GLY A 321 -22.94 -39.53 28.73
CA GLY A 321 -22.75 -40.76 29.49
C GLY A 321 -21.37 -41.41 29.31
N GLU A 322 -20.44 -40.73 28.63
CA GLU A 322 -19.06 -41.18 28.42
C GLU A 322 -18.21 -40.85 29.64
N LEU A 323 -18.42 -41.58 30.74
CA LEU A 323 -17.68 -41.41 32.00
C LEU A 323 -16.21 -41.90 31.95
N GLY A 324 -15.63 -42.17 30.78
CA GLY A 324 -14.44 -43.03 30.71
C GLY A 324 -13.26 -42.63 29.82
N THR A 325 -13.38 -41.76 28.81
CA THR A 325 -12.30 -41.64 27.79
C THR A 325 -11.98 -40.22 27.32
N GLY A 326 -12.41 -39.20 28.06
CA GLY A 326 -12.08 -37.81 27.73
C GLY A 326 -10.56 -37.54 27.80
N ILE A 327 -10.02 -36.94 26.74
CA ILE A 327 -8.59 -36.62 26.49
C ILE A 327 -7.96 -35.73 27.59
N ILE A 328 -8.75 -35.19 28.53
CA ILE A 328 -8.29 -34.33 29.62
C ILE A 328 -8.69 -34.99 30.93
N SER A 329 -7.70 -35.51 31.68
CA SER A 329 -7.99 -36.09 33.00
C SER A 329 -8.53 -35.02 33.95
N PRO A 330 -9.50 -35.35 34.84
CA PRO A 330 -9.98 -34.42 35.88
C PRO A 330 -8.84 -33.85 36.73
N ALA A 331 -7.79 -34.65 36.98
CA ALA A 331 -6.59 -34.23 37.70
C ALA A 331 -5.78 -33.11 37.01
N LEU A 332 -5.91 -32.97 35.68
CA LEU A 332 -5.28 -31.87 34.93
C LEU A 332 -5.97 -30.53 35.21
N ILE A 333 -7.29 -30.55 35.39
CA ILE A 333 -8.11 -29.38 35.72
C ILE A 333 -7.89 -28.96 37.19
N GLU A 334 -7.68 -29.93 38.09
CA GLU A 334 -7.32 -29.67 39.49
C GLU A 334 -5.97 -28.93 39.62
N SER A 335 -5.04 -29.16 38.69
CA SER A 335 -3.78 -28.42 38.63
C SER A 335 -3.95 -27.07 37.93
N GLY A 336 -4.61 -26.11 38.58
CA GLY A 336 -4.91 -24.80 38.00
C GLY A 336 -3.72 -24.05 37.38
N ARG A 337 -2.49 -24.30 37.85
CA ARG A 337 -1.22 -23.84 37.23
C ARG A 337 -1.02 -24.36 35.81
N PHE A 338 -1.19 -25.65 35.58
CA PHE A 338 -1.06 -26.27 34.27
C PHE A 338 -2.10 -25.71 33.31
N TYR A 339 -3.32 -25.49 33.81
CA TYR A 339 -4.41 -24.96 33.02
C TYR A 339 -4.16 -23.52 32.54
N VAL A 340 -3.80 -22.61 33.47
CA VAL A 340 -3.44 -21.22 33.13
C VAL A 340 -2.28 -21.19 32.13
N ALA A 341 -1.24 -22.00 32.36
CA ALA A 341 -0.12 -22.13 31.43
C ALA A 341 -0.57 -22.62 30.05
N THR A 342 -1.49 -23.57 29.98
CA THR A 342 -2.00 -24.14 28.72
C THR A 342 -2.82 -23.12 27.93
N VAL A 343 -3.72 -22.36 28.57
CA VAL A 343 -4.53 -21.34 27.88
C VAL A 343 -3.65 -20.26 27.24
N PHE A 344 -2.62 -19.79 27.96
CA PHE A 344 -1.67 -18.83 27.39
C PHE A 344 -0.76 -19.47 26.35
N ALA A 345 -0.17 -20.64 26.62
CA ALA A 345 0.68 -21.34 25.65
C ALA A 345 -0.08 -21.63 24.35
N PHE A 346 -1.36 -21.96 24.45
CA PHE A 346 -2.24 -22.17 23.31
C PHE A 346 -2.42 -20.90 22.48
N ALA A 347 -2.69 -19.75 23.08
CA ALA A 347 -2.80 -18.48 22.35
C ALA A 347 -1.52 -18.08 21.62
N TRP A 348 -0.37 -18.20 22.28
CA TRP A 348 0.92 -17.89 21.68
C TRP A 348 1.31 -18.89 20.59
N GLY A 349 1.08 -20.19 20.83
CA GLY A 349 1.26 -21.24 19.83
C GLY A 349 0.37 -21.04 18.60
N PHE A 350 -0.90 -20.68 18.80
CA PHE A 350 -1.84 -20.37 17.73
C PHE A 350 -1.39 -19.17 16.90
N LEU A 351 -0.89 -18.11 17.54
CA LEU A 351 -0.36 -16.96 16.82
C LEU A 351 0.82 -17.36 15.91
N VAL A 352 1.75 -18.17 16.43
CA VAL A 352 2.91 -18.65 15.66
C VAL A 352 2.45 -19.52 14.49
N ILE A 353 1.55 -20.47 14.72
CA ILE A 353 0.99 -21.33 13.67
C ILE A 353 0.27 -20.49 12.63
N ALA A 354 -0.56 -19.53 13.04
CA ALA A 354 -1.30 -18.65 12.13
C ALA A 354 -0.36 -17.86 11.21
N VAL A 355 0.73 -17.32 11.76
CA VAL A 355 1.75 -16.62 10.98
C VAL A 355 2.46 -17.58 10.01
N LEU A 356 2.85 -18.77 10.47
CA LEU A 356 3.52 -19.76 9.62
C LEU A 356 2.62 -20.21 8.46
N VAL A 357 1.37 -20.59 8.76
CA VAL A 357 0.37 -20.97 7.76
C VAL A 357 0.10 -19.83 6.79
N GLY A 358 -0.09 -18.60 7.30
CA GLY A 358 -0.28 -17.41 6.48
C GLY A 358 0.91 -17.12 5.57
N VAL A 359 2.15 -17.28 6.04
CA VAL A 359 3.34 -17.13 5.21
C VAL A 359 3.40 -18.21 4.13
N VAL A 360 3.22 -19.49 4.49
CA VAL A 360 3.30 -20.61 3.53
C VAL A 360 2.23 -20.47 2.44
N LEU A 361 0.96 -20.30 2.83
CA LEU A 361 -0.14 -20.15 1.88
C LEU A 361 -0.03 -18.84 1.09
N GLY A 362 0.41 -17.76 1.72
CA GLY A 362 0.66 -16.50 1.06
C GLY A 362 1.77 -16.56 0.02
N VAL A 363 2.84 -17.33 0.26
CA VAL A 363 3.90 -17.57 -0.73
C VAL A 363 3.35 -18.43 -1.87
N LEU A 364 2.66 -19.53 -1.58
CA LEU A 364 2.09 -20.41 -2.60
C LEU A 364 1.11 -19.66 -3.52
N GLN A 365 0.15 -18.94 -2.95
CA GLN A 365 -0.79 -18.12 -3.73
C GLN A 365 -0.09 -16.95 -4.42
N GLY A 366 0.89 -16.31 -3.75
CA GLY A 366 1.64 -15.20 -4.30
C GLY A 366 2.46 -15.59 -5.53
N VAL A 367 3.06 -16.79 -5.53
CA VAL A 367 3.77 -17.35 -6.67
C VAL A 367 2.76 -17.76 -7.76
N GLY A 368 1.73 -18.54 -7.42
CA GLY A 368 0.73 -19.01 -8.38
C GLY A 368 0.03 -17.85 -9.11
N TYR A 369 -0.65 -16.97 -8.36
CA TYR A 369 -1.36 -15.84 -8.94
C TYR A 369 -0.43 -14.73 -9.44
N GLY A 370 0.79 -14.63 -8.89
CA GLY A 370 1.82 -13.73 -9.40
C GLY A 370 2.31 -14.09 -10.80
N VAL A 371 2.13 -15.34 -11.25
CA VAL A 371 2.37 -15.78 -12.63
C VAL A 371 1.08 -15.69 -13.46
N VAL A 372 -0.05 -16.19 -12.95
CA VAL A 372 -1.29 -16.36 -13.73
C VAL A 372 -1.97 -15.02 -14.05
N VAL A 373 -2.16 -14.15 -13.05
CA VAL A 373 -2.91 -12.89 -13.24
C VAL A 373 -2.27 -11.96 -14.28
N PRO A 374 -0.94 -11.78 -14.31
CA PRO A 374 -0.27 -10.97 -15.32
C PRO A 374 -0.40 -11.46 -16.76
N LEU A 375 -0.70 -12.75 -16.97
CA LEU A 375 -0.97 -13.28 -18.32
C LEU A 375 -2.31 -12.75 -18.87
N LEU A 376 -3.29 -12.55 -17.98
CA LEU A 376 -4.61 -12.01 -18.34
C LEU A 376 -4.64 -10.48 -18.33
N ARG A 377 -3.98 -9.87 -17.34
CA ARG A 377 -3.94 -8.41 -17.16
C ARG A 377 -2.50 -7.95 -16.91
N PRO A 378 -1.74 -7.65 -17.96
CA PRO A 378 -0.35 -7.24 -17.82
C PRO A 378 -0.26 -5.90 -17.11
N ARG A 379 0.74 -5.75 -16.23
CA ARG A 379 1.06 -4.49 -15.54
C ARG A 379 2.27 -3.81 -16.18
N PRO A 380 2.57 -2.54 -15.86
CA PRO A 380 3.69 -1.82 -16.47
C PRO A 380 5.01 -2.58 -16.41
N VAL A 381 5.29 -3.25 -15.29
CA VAL A 381 6.50 -4.07 -15.11
C VAL A 381 6.55 -5.29 -16.06
N ASP A 382 5.40 -5.86 -16.43
CA ASP A 382 5.33 -7.01 -17.35
C ASP A 382 5.42 -6.56 -18.81
N VAL A 383 4.81 -5.42 -19.13
CA VAL A 383 4.95 -4.77 -20.44
C VAL A 383 6.42 -4.38 -20.66
N ALA A 384 7.07 -3.75 -19.68
CA ALA A 384 8.49 -3.42 -19.72
C ALA A 384 9.36 -4.65 -19.94
N ALA A 385 9.07 -5.77 -19.25
CA ALA A 385 9.81 -7.01 -19.44
C ALA A 385 9.54 -7.71 -20.78
N ARG A 386 8.39 -7.48 -21.42
CA ARG A 386 8.13 -7.92 -22.80
C ARG A 386 8.86 -7.04 -23.80
N LEU A 387 8.79 -5.73 -23.63
CA LEU A 387 9.49 -4.74 -24.43
C LEU A 387 11.00 -4.96 -24.38
N TRP A 388 11.56 -5.16 -23.18
CA TRP A 388 12.99 -5.47 -23.01
C TRP A 388 13.41 -6.74 -23.75
N ARG A 389 12.60 -7.80 -23.70
CA ARG A 389 12.87 -9.03 -24.48
C ARG A 389 12.79 -8.80 -25.99
N ARG A 390 11.92 -7.90 -26.46
CA ARG A 390 11.85 -7.50 -27.87
C ARG A 390 13.12 -6.74 -28.26
N VAL A 391 13.50 -5.72 -27.48
CA VAL A 391 14.72 -4.92 -27.69
C VAL A 391 15.99 -5.79 -27.69
N GLN A 392 16.08 -6.78 -26.81
CA GLN A 392 17.23 -7.70 -26.81
C GLN A 392 17.34 -8.52 -28.11
N ARG A 393 16.22 -8.81 -28.78
CA ARG A 393 16.20 -9.56 -30.04
C ARG A 393 16.40 -8.66 -31.25
N THR A 394 15.81 -7.46 -31.22
CA THR A 394 15.86 -6.47 -32.30
C THR A 394 16.27 -5.10 -31.74
N PRO A 395 17.56 -4.89 -31.39
CA PRO A 395 18.02 -3.64 -30.78
C PRO A 395 17.84 -2.44 -31.70
N ALA A 396 17.94 -2.64 -33.02
CA ALA A 396 17.69 -1.61 -34.02
C ALA A 396 16.27 -1.02 -33.96
N GLU A 397 15.28 -1.74 -33.41
CA GLU A 397 13.90 -1.24 -33.31
C GLU A 397 13.61 -0.50 -31.99
N LEU A 398 14.60 -0.29 -31.13
CA LEU A 398 14.41 0.27 -29.79
C LEU A 398 13.59 1.57 -29.80
N VAL A 399 14.07 2.58 -30.52
CA VAL A 399 13.44 3.92 -30.53
C VAL A 399 12.03 3.83 -31.09
N SER A 400 11.84 3.05 -32.16
CA SER A 400 10.51 2.81 -32.73
C SER A 400 9.55 2.16 -31.74
N ALA A 401 10.00 1.15 -31.00
CA ALA A 401 9.20 0.47 -29.98
C ALA A 401 8.86 1.37 -28.79
N LEU A 402 9.71 2.35 -28.45
CA LEU A 402 9.43 3.36 -27.43
C LEU A 402 8.33 4.33 -27.87
N TYR A 403 8.34 4.82 -29.12
CA TYR A 403 7.25 5.65 -29.63
C TYR A 403 5.94 4.86 -29.80
N GLU A 404 6.01 3.59 -30.24
CA GLU A 404 4.84 2.70 -30.29
C GLU A 404 4.19 2.53 -28.90
N LEU A 405 5.02 2.43 -27.85
CA LEU A 405 4.55 2.34 -26.47
C LEU A 405 3.74 3.57 -26.06
N PHE A 406 4.19 4.77 -26.41
CA PHE A 406 3.47 6.00 -26.10
C PHE A 406 2.13 6.07 -26.83
N THR A 407 2.05 5.64 -28.09
CA THR A 407 0.80 5.70 -28.85
C THR A 407 -0.25 4.70 -28.36
N HIS A 408 0.16 3.51 -27.90
CA HIS A 408 -0.77 2.41 -27.60
C HIS A 408 -1.01 2.15 -26.12
N ASN A 409 -0.22 2.72 -25.21
CA ASN A 409 -0.28 2.42 -23.79
C ASN A 409 -0.37 3.66 -22.92
N ARG A 410 -1.53 3.83 -22.25
CA ARG A 410 -1.75 4.92 -21.28
C ARG A 410 -0.80 4.89 -20.09
N GLU A 411 -0.20 3.73 -19.79
CA GLU A 411 0.78 3.55 -18.71
C GLU A 411 2.24 3.63 -19.22
N ALA A 412 2.48 4.23 -20.40
CA ALA A 412 3.80 4.30 -21.04
C ALA A 412 4.90 4.84 -20.11
N TYR A 413 4.63 5.92 -19.36
CA TYR A 413 5.59 6.48 -18.41
C TYR A 413 5.99 5.46 -17.34
N ASP A 414 5.03 4.75 -16.73
CA ASP A 414 5.33 3.72 -15.74
C ASP A 414 6.15 2.56 -16.33
N VAL A 415 5.87 2.20 -17.59
CA VAL A 415 6.61 1.16 -18.32
C VAL A 415 8.08 1.57 -18.50
N LEU A 416 8.36 2.83 -18.84
CA LEU A 416 9.74 3.32 -19.01
C LEU A 416 10.56 3.23 -17.73
N ALA A 417 9.97 3.51 -16.57
CA ALA A 417 10.66 3.39 -15.29
C ALA A 417 11.11 1.95 -15.02
N HIS A 418 10.28 0.96 -15.37
CA HIS A 418 10.63 -0.46 -15.26
C HIS A 418 11.60 -0.91 -16.34
N LEU A 419 11.49 -0.36 -17.56
CA LEU A 419 12.41 -0.65 -18.65
C LEU A 419 13.83 -0.24 -18.27
N ALA A 420 14.00 0.96 -17.72
CA ALA A 420 15.28 1.45 -17.22
C ALA A 420 15.90 0.49 -16.19
N VAL A 421 15.07 -0.05 -15.27
CA VAL A 421 15.53 -1.06 -14.30
C VAL A 421 15.97 -2.36 -14.96
N SER A 422 15.24 -2.82 -15.97
CA SER A 422 15.55 -4.08 -16.66
C SER A 422 16.80 -4.01 -17.52
N ALA A 423 17.03 -2.88 -18.19
CA ALA A 423 18.15 -2.69 -19.12
C ALA A 423 19.47 -2.34 -18.40
N TYR A 424 19.40 -1.72 -17.20
CA TYR A 424 20.52 -1.08 -16.50
C TYR A 424 21.84 -1.87 -16.48
N ARG A 425 21.80 -3.18 -16.24
CA ARG A 425 23.01 -4.01 -16.11
C ARG A 425 23.60 -4.48 -17.43
N THR A 426 22.78 -4.52 -18.48
CA THR A 426 23.07 -5.22 -19.73
C THR A 426 23.25 -4.27 -20.90
N GLN A 427 22.44 -3.21 -20.97
CA GLN A 427 22.57 -2.13 -21.95
C GLN A 427 22.29 -0.81 -21.23
N PRO A 428 23.32 -0.15 -20.66
CA PRO A 428 23.14 1.04 -19.84
C PRO A 428 22.57 2.21 -20.64
N ASP A 429 22.83 2.30 -21.94
CA ASP A 429 22.36 3.40 -22.79
C ASP A 429 20.86 3.30 -23.07
N VAL A 430 20.33 2.08 -23.21
CA VAL A 430 18.88 1.85 -23.25
C VAL A 430 18.23 2.27 -21.93
N ALA A 431 18.87 1.96 -20.80
CA ALA A 431 18.37 2.37 -19.50
C ALA A 431 18.39 3.90 -19.33
N ARG A 432 19.46 4.56 -19.80
CA ARG A 432 19.59 6.01 -19.80
C ARG A 432 18.57 6.67 -20.71
N LEU A 433 18.34 6.15 -21.90
CA LEU A 433 17.33 6.66 -22.85
C LEU A 433 15.92 6.55 -22.27
N ALA A 434 15.54 5.37 -21.76
CA ALA A 434 14.23 5.17 -21.14
C ALA A 434 14.02 6.11 -19.93
N ALA A 435 15.07 6.34 -19.14
CA ALA A 435 15.02 7.27 -18.03
C ALA A 435 14.97 8.74 -18.45
N ALA A 436 15.66 9.11 -19.54
CA ALA A 436 15.63 10.45 -20.09
C ALA A 436 14.22 10.78 -20.62
N TYR A 437 13.62 9.90 -21.43
CA TYR A 437 12.23 10.05 -21.88
C TYR A 437 11.24 10.10 -20.70
N HIS A 438 11.40 9.23 -19.71
CA HIS A 438 10.58 9.29 -18.50
C HIS A 438 10.71 10.64 -17.80
N THR A 439 11.94 11.15 -17.62
CA THR A 439 12.20 12.39 -16.90
C THR A 439 11.73 13.61 -17.69
N LEU A 440 11.89 13.61 -19.02
CA LEU A 440 11.36 14.63 -19.91
C LEU A 440 9.83 14.74 -19.78
N ALA A 441 9.15 13.60 -19.76
CA ALA A 441 7.70 13.55 -19.69
C ALA A 441 7.11 13.89 -18.30
N THR A 442 7.87 13.66 -17.22
CA THR A 442 7.34 13.75 -15.84
C THR A 442 7.94 14.88 -15.01
N SER A 443 9.09 15.44 -15.40
CA SER A 443 9.70 16.54 -14.66
C SER A 443 8.90 17.83 -14.84
N ARG A 444 8.84 18.62 -13.77
CA ARG A 444 8.29 19.97 -13.75
C ARG A 444 9.37 21.05 -13.81
N ASN A 445 10.64 20.65 -13.74
CA ASN A 445 11.76 21.60 -13.75
C ASN A 445 12.24 21.82 -15.19
N PRO A 446 12.24 23.05 -15.72
CA PRO A 446 12.69 23.34 -17.08
C PRO A 446 14.16 22.98 -17.31
N GLU A 447 15.00 23.09 -16.28
CA GLU A 447 16.42 22.69 -16.37
C GLU A 447 16.58 21.19 -16.63
N ASP A 448 15.65 20.36 -16.11
CA ASP A 448 15.66 18.93 -16.37
C ASP A 448 15.28 18.62 -17.81
N HIS A 449 14.37 19.39 -18.40
CA HIS A 449 14.00 19.24 -19.82
C HIS A 449 15.19 19.54 -20.74
N VAL A 450 15.92 20.61 -20.47
CA VAL A 450 17.15 20.95 -21.21
C VAL A 450 18.22 19.87 -21.02
N ALA A 451 18.48 19.44 -19.78
CA ALA A 451 19.52 18.45 -19.52
C ALA A 451 19.18 17.06 -20.11
N THR A 452 17.89 16.69 -20.13
CA THR A 452 17.44 15.42 -20.72
C THR A 452 17.41 15.47 -22.25
N SER A 453 17.08 16.61 -22.87
CA SER A 453 17.13 16.73 -24.35
C SER A 453 18.56 16.53 -24.88
N VAL A 454 19.56 17.14 -24.24
CA VAL A 454 20.98 16.92 -24.57
C VAL A 454 21.36 15.46 -24.40
N ALA A 455 20.99 14.84 -23.27
CA ALA A 455 21.31 13.44 -23.02
C ALA A 455 20.68 12.50 -24.06
N ILE A 456 19.46 12.78 -24.51
CA ILE A 456 18.80 11.99 -25.57
C ILE A 456 19.62 12.10 -26.87
N GLN A 457 20.05 13.30 -27.26
CA GLN A 457 20.89 13.49 -28.45
C GLN A 457 22.20 12.72 -28.36
N GLU A 458 22.91 12.84 -27.24
CA GLU A 458 24.19 12.13 -27.01
C GLU A 458 24.03 10.61 -27.12
N ILE A 459 22.96 10.07 -26.52
CA ILE A 459 22.69 8.62 -26.56
C ILE A 459 22.34 8.17 -27.98
N LEU A 460 21.50 8.92 -28.70
CA LEU A 460 21.10 8.57 -30.06
C LEU A 460 22.28 8.67 -31.04
N ALA A 461 23.13 9.69 -30.90
CA ALA A 461 24.34 9.84 -31.72
C ALA A 461 25.35 8.70 -31.52
N GLY A 462 25.38 8.09 -30.33
CA GLY A 462 26.19 6.91 -30.05
C GLY A 462 25.67 5.60 -30.68
N HIS A 463 24.44 5.61 -31.20
CA HIS A 463 23.74 4.42 -31.71
C HIS A 463 23.04 4.66 -33.07
N PRO A 464 23.80 4.98 -34.14
CA PRO A 464 23.23 5.22 -35.47
C PRO A 464 22.52 3.99 -36.06
N GLU A 465 22.82 2.79 -35.55
CA GLU A 465 22.16 1.55 -35.94
C GLU A 465 20.70 1.45 -35.46
N TRP A 466 20.27 2.30 -34.52
CA TRP A 466 18.87 2.34 -34.11
C TRP A 466 18.04 3.08 -35.14
N ARG A 467 16.96 2.43 -35.57
CA ARG A 467 15.99 3.01 -36.50
C ARG A 467 15.46 4.32 -35.92
N TRP A 468 15.55 5.38 -36.71
CA TRP A 468 15.18 6.76 -36.38
C TRP A 468 16.14 7.49 -35.43
N ALA A 469 17.29 6.94 -35.06
CA ALA A 469 18.24 7.65 -34.19
C ALA A 469 18.71 8.97 -34.78
N ASP A 470 19.11 8.99 -36.05
CA ASP A 470 19.56 10.21 -36.73
C ASP A 470 18.44 11.25 -36.85
N ASP A 471 17.27 10.82 -37.34
CA ASP A 471 16.11 11.71 -37.54
C ASP A 471 15.63 12.32 -36.22
N ILE A 472 15.45 11.49 -35.18
CA ILE A 472 14.98 11.93 -33.87
C ILE A 472 16.08 12.71 -33.15
N GLY A 473 17.34 12.34 -33.30
CA GLY A 473 18.48 13.08 -32.76
C GLY A 473 18.53 14.52 -33.27
N ARG A 474 18.30 14.73 -34.58
CA ARG A 474 18.20 16.08 -35.17
C ARG A 474 16.99 16.86 -34.65
N VAL A 475 15.84 16.21 -34.52
CA VAL A 475 14.67 16.87 -33.92
C VAL A 475 14.95 17.28 -32.49
N TYR A 476 15.62 16.43 -31.70
CA TYR A 476 16.01 16.76 -30.34
C TYR A 476 17.06 17.89 -30.27
N ALA A 477 17.91 18.05 -31.29
CA ALA A 477 18.82 19.19 -31.44
C ALA A 477 18.04 20.50 -31.56
N THR A 478 17.12 20.60 -32.54
CA THR A 478 16.24 21.76 -32.66
C THR A 478 15.40 21.96 -31.41
N PHE A 479 14.91 20.88 -30.79
CA PHE A 479 14.14 20.96 -29.55
C PHE A 479 14.95 21.50 -28.38
N HIS A 480 16.26 21.25 -28.33
CA HIS A 480 17.14 21.86 -27.36
C HIS A 480 17.26 23.38 -27.56
N ASP A 481 17.46 23.83 -28.80
CA ASP A 481 17.51 25.27 -29.12
C ASP A 481 16.20 25.96 -28.72
N VAL A 482 15.08 25.32 -29.02
CA VAL A 482 13.72 25.72 -28.60
C VAL A 482 13.58 25.82 -27.08
N LEU A 483 14.08 24.83 -26.34
CA LEU A 483 14.04 24.81 -24.87
C LEU A 483 14.95 25.86 -24.21
N THR A 484 16.03 26.27 -24.88
CA THR A 484 17.02 27.21 -24.33
C THR A 484 16.73 28.66 -24.67
N ALA A 485 15.95 28.95 -25.73
CA ALA A 485 15.60 30.31 -26.10
C ALA A 485 14.77 31.03 -25.00
N ARG A 486 15.26 32.20 -24.56
CA ARG A 486 14.67 33.03 -23.48
C ARG A 486 14.20 34.40 -23.94
N THR A 487 14.54 34.79 -25.18
CA THR A 487 14.26 36.12 -25.72
C THR A 487 13.74 36.02 -27.14
N LEU A 488 13.04 37.06 -27.62
CA LEU A 488 12.51 37.08 -28.98
C LEU A 488 13.64 36.93 -30.02
N GLU A 489 14.76 37.64 -29.84
CA GLU A 489 15.94 37.56 -30.71
C GLU A 489 16.52 36.13 -30.78
N GLN A 490 16.57 35.44 -29.64
CA GLN A 490 17.01 34.04 -29.59
C GLN A 490 16.01 33.09 -30.27
N ILE A 491 14.71 33.36 -30.21
CA ILE A 491 13.71 32.50 -30.86
C ILE A 491 13.78 32.66 -32.38
N VAL A 492 13.98 33.88 -32.87
CA VAL A 492 14.03 34.20 -34.30
C VAL A 492 15.27 33.61 -35.00
N THR A 493 16.31 33.33 -34.23
CA THR A 493 17.56 32.71 -34.72
C THR A 493 17.55 31.19 -34.70
N ILE A 494 16.46 30.55 -34.24
CA ILE A 494 16.29 29.11 -34.30
C ILE A 494 16.09 28.69 -35.75
N ASP A 495 16.90 27.75 -36.23
CA ASP A 495 16.73 27.16 -37.55
C ASP A 495 15.39 26.42 -37.65
N GLU A 496 14.71 26.56 -38.79
CA GLU A 496 13.49 25.80 -39.03
C GLU A 496 13.76 24.29 -38.97
N PRO A 497 12.94 23.51 -38.24
CA PRO A 497 13.16 22.08 -38.15
C PRO A 497 13.05 21.43 -39.54
N PRO A 498 13.89 20.43 -39.86
CA PRO A 498 13.98 19.87 -41.20
C PRO A 498 12.66 19.22 -41.66
N GLN A 499 11.94 19.90 -42.56
CA GLN A 499 10.63 19.44 -43.04
C GLN A 499 10.70 18.19 -43.92
N GLN A 500 11.83 17.99 -44.61
CA GLN A 500 12.05 16.88 -45.56
C GLN A 500 12.06 15.49 -44.90
N HIS A 501 12.19 15.39 -43.58
CA HIS A 501 12.31 14.11 -42.85
C HIS A 501 11.03 13.73 -42.08
N THR A 502 9.95 14.51 -42.24
CA THR A 502 8.67 14.24 -41.55
C THR A 502 7.98 12.94 -41.97
N ALA A 503 8.31 12.38 -43.14
CA ALA A 503 7.76 11.11 -43.62
C ALA A 503 8.34 9.88 -42.90
N THR A 504 9.52 9.98 -42.28
CA THR A 504 10.16 8.88 -41.54
C THR A 504 9.91 8.94 -40.03
N LEU A 505 9.45 10.08 -39.51
CA LEU A 505 9.20 10.31 -38.09
C LEU A 505 7.88 9.69 -37.60
N PRO A 506 7.78 9.39 -36.28
CA PRO A 506 6.50 9.07 -35.64
C PRO A 506 5.45 10.18 -35.88
N PRO A 507 4.17 9.85 -36.16
CA PRO A 507 3.16 10.84 -36.56
C PRO A 507 2.97 12.00 -35.57
N LEU A 508 2.94 11.71 -34.27
CA LEU A 508 2.79 12.72 -33.22
C LEU A 508 4.02 13.65 -33.15
N MET A 509 5.21 13.09 -33.34
CA MET A 509 6.43 13.88 -33.40
C MET A 509 6.48 14.76 -34.64
N ALA A 510 6.16 14.21 -35.82
CA ALA A 510 6.04 14.98 -37.05
C ALA A 510 5.00 16.11 -36.95
N GLN A 511 3.90 15.90 -36.21
CA GLN A 511 2.91 16.96 -35.93
C GLN A 511 3.47 18.04 -35.01
N SER A 512 4.13 17.66 -33.91
CA SER A 512 4.77 18.62 -33.00
C SER A 512 5.83 19.48 -33.70
N VAL A 513 6.66 18.87 -34.56
CA VAL A 513 7.70 19.53 -35.34
C VAL A 513 7.09 20.53 -36.33
N ARG A 514 5.99 20.17 -37.00
CA ARG A 514 5.27 21.09 -37.90
C ARG A 514 4.70 22.29 -37.17
N LEU A 515 4.14 22.09 -35.96
CA LEU A 515 3.58 23.17 -35.16
C LEU A 515 4.67 24.13 -34.68
N VAL A 516 5.78 23.60 -34.14
CA VAL A 516 6.93 24.42 -33.74
C VAL A 516 7.55 25.14 -34.93
N GLY A 517 7.72 24.45 -36.07
CA GLY A 517 8.23 25.05 -37.30
C GLY A 517 7.35 26.19 -37.81
N ARG A 518 6.02 26.07 -37.73
CA ARG A 518 5.10 27.18 -38.07
C ARG A 518 5.32 28.40 -37.17
N ILE A 519 5.51 28.20 -35.87
CA ILE A 519 5.75 29.31 -34.92
C ILE A 519 7.09 30.00 -35.25
N VAL A 520 8.15 29.22 -35.43
CA VAL A 520 9.48 29.75 -35.76
C VAL A 520 9.44 30.51 -37.10
N ALA A 521 8.78 29.96 -38.12
CA ALA A 521 8.64 30.60 -39.43
C ALA A 521 7.89 31.95 -39.35
N GLU A 522 6.80 32.05 -38.58
CA GLU A 522 6.10 33.32 -38.38
C GLU A 522 6.97 34.35 -37.65
N LEU A 523 7.74 33.92 -36.64
CA LEU A 523 8.65 34.82 -35.92
C LEU A 523 9.85 35.23 -36.77
N HIS A 524 10.35 34.36 -37.65
CA HIS A 524 11.46 34.66 -38.54
C HIS A 524 11.13 35.78 -39.55
N LYS A 525 9.86 35.93 -39.93
CA LYS A 525 9.41 37.04 -40.79
C LYS A 525 9.64 38.42 -40.15
N LEU A 526 9.79 38.51 -38.83
CA LEU A 526 10.11 39.77 -38.14
C LEU A 526 11.47 40.34 -38.53
N THR A 527 12.44 39.49 -38.88
CA THR A 527 13.76 39.95 -39.36
C THR A 527 13.77 40.39 -40.81
N LEU A 528 12.68 40.15 -41.56
CA LEU A 528 12.59 40.44 -42.99
C LEU A 528 11.88 41.77 -43.28
N VAL A 529 11.33 42.41 -42.25
CA VAL A 529 10.46 43.57 -42.40
C VAL A 529 10.84 44.64 -41.37
N ASP A 530 10.73 45.92 -41.73
CA ASP A 530 11.09 47.05 -40.86
C ASP A 530 9.86 47.84 -40.37
N ASP A 531 8.68 47.64 -40.95
CA ASP A 531 7.48 48.40 -40.61
C ASP A 531 6.73 47.83 -39.39
N LEU A 532 6.38 48.74 -38.49
CA LEU A 532 5.75 48.43 -37.20
C LEU A 532 4.38 47.74 -37.32
N PRO A 533 3.49 48.10 -38.27
CA PRO A 533 2.23 47.37 -38.48
C PRO A 533 2.43 45.92 -38.89
N THR A 534 3.38 45.64 -39.78
CA THR A 534 3.63 44.26 -40.25
C THR A 534 4.30 43.41 -39.17
N HIS A 535 5.18 43.98 -38.33
CA HIS A 535 5.67 43.30 -37.13
C HIS A 535 4.55 42.84 -36.20
N LEU A 536 3.56 43.70 -36.00
CA LEU A 536 2.41 43.39 -35.14
C LEU A 536 1.58 42.24 -35.72
N ILE A 537 1.34 42.22 -37.03
CA ILE A 537 0.64 41.13 -37.72
C ILE A 537 1.37 39.80 -37.54
N PHE A 538 2.69 39.74 -37.75
CA PHE A 538 3.44 38.49 -37.60
C PHE A 538 3.49 38.00 -36.15
N LEU A 539 3.59 38.91 -35.17
CA LEU A 539 3.51 38.53 -33.76
C LEU A 539 2.13 38.00 -33.37
N GLU A 540 1.04 38.57 -33.91
CA GLU A 540 -0.32 38.07 -33.68
C GLU A 540 -0.53 36.70 -34.34
N ASN A 541 -0.01 36.49 -35.56
CA ASN A 541 -0.04 35.17 -36.23
C ASN A 541 0.79 34.12 -35.48
N ALA A 542 1.97 34.50 -34.96
CA ALA A 542 2.78 33.62 -34.14
C ALA A 542 2.08 33.24 -32.83
N LEU A 543 1.36 34.19 -32.22
CA LEU A 543 0.55 33.93 -31.02
C LEU A 543 -0.59 32.94 -31.29
N GLU A 544 -1.28 33.08 -32.43
CA GLU A 544 -2.31 32.12 -32.86
C GLU A 544 -1.70 30.72 -33.07
N ALA A 545 -0.55 30.63 -33.74
CA ALA A 545 0.16 29.37 -33.93
C ALA A 545 0.60 28.73 -32.59
N ILE A 546 1.00 29.54 -31.59
CA ILE A 546 1.30 29.07 -30.24
C ILE A 546 0.05 28.50 -29.56
N HIS A 547 -1.12 29.15 -29.68
CA HIS A 547 -2.37 28.65 -29.11
C HIS A 547 -2.81 27.33 -29.75
N ASP A 548 -2.67 27.19 -31.07
CA ASP A 548 -2.91 25.92 -31.77
C ASP A 548 -1.99 24.81 -31.25
N ALA A 549 -0.70 25.11 -31.09
CA ALA A 549 0.29 24.16 -30.56
C ALA A 549 -0.02 23.76 -29.11
N GLN A 550 -0.41 24.71 -28.26
CA GLN A 550 -0.81 24.44 -26.88
C GLN A 550 -2.06 23.55 -26.82
N ARG A 551 -3.07 23.76 -27.67
CA ARG A 551 -4.25 22.88 -27.73
C ARG A 551 -3.88 21.45 -28.05
N PHE A 552 -3.00 21.25 -29.04
CA PHE A 552 -2.47 19.94 -29.39
C PHE A 552 -1.70 19.31 -28.22
N VAL A 553 -0.73 20.02 -27.65
CA VAL A 553 0.09 19.52 -26.55
C VAL A 553 -0.74 19.18 -25.32
N ASN A 554 -1.72 20.01 -24.95
CA ASN A 554 -2.60 19.76 -23.81
C ASN A 554 -3.46 18.49 -24.02
N MET A 555 -3.93 18.25 -25.25
CA MET A 555 -4.63 17.02 -25.60
C MET A 555 -3.72 15.80 -25.46
N GLU A 556 -2.49 15.87 -25.95
CA GLU A 556 -1.54 14.76 -25.87
C GLU A 556 -1.00 14.52 -24.45
N MET A 557 -0.80 15.57 -23.65
CA MET A 557 -0.44 15.47 -22.24
C MET A 557 -1.53 14.75 -21.44
N ALA A 558 -2.81 15.03 -21.73
CA ALA A 558 -3.94 14.37 -21.08
C ALA A 558 -4.01 12.87 -21.43
N GLN A 559 -3.52 12.49 -22.61
CA GLN A 559 -3.56 11.11 -23.09
C GLN A 559 -2.26 10.33 -22.83
N GLY A 560 -1.14 11.01 -22.60
CA GLY A 560 0.15 10.41 -22.28
C GLY A 560 0.93 9.87 -23.49
N HIS A 561 0.69 10.40 -24.69
CA HIS A 561 1.16 9.80 -25.94
C HIS A 561 2.48 10.36 -26.50
N MET A 562 3.16 11.26 -25.80
CA MET A 562 4.40 11.87 -26.31
C MET A 562 5.34 12.27 -25.16
N PRO A 563 6.62 11.83 -25.16
CA PRO A 563 7.56 12.16 -24.08
C PRO A 563 7.90 13.66 -23.99
N GLU A 564 7.86 14.37 -25.11
CA GLU A 564 8.20 15.78 -25.23
C GLU A 564 7.06 16.70 -24.81
N ALA A 565 5.83 16.19 -24.66
CA ALA A 565 4.64 17.01 -24.48
C ALA A 565 4.73 17.95 -23.25
N ALA A 566 5.23 17.46 -22.12
CA ALA A 566 5.39 18.27 -20.92
C ALA A 566 6.42 19.40 -21.10
N ALA A 567 7.52 19.12 -21.80
CA ALA A 567 8.56 20.09 -22.09
C ALA A 567 8.11 21.12 -23.14
N LEU A 568 7.40 20.68 -24.19
CA LEU A 568 6.77 21.55 -25.18
C LEU A 568 5.73 22.48 -24.53
N GLY A 569 4.89 21.97 -23.63
CA GLY A 569 3.91 22.78 -22.93
C GLY A 569 4.57 23.93 -22.18
N HIS A 570 5.63 23.64 -21.43
CA HIS A 570 6.38 24.68 -20.71
C HIS A 570 7.02 25.72 -21.66
N VAL A 571 7.58 25.30 -22.79
CA VAL A 571 8.18 26.23 -23.76
C VAL A 571 7.13 27.11 -24.41
N LEU A 572 6.00 26.54 -24.85
CA LEU A 572 4.93 27.29 -25.50
C LEU A 572 4.34 28.34 -24.57
N ASP A 573 4.14 28.01 -23.28
CA ASP A 573 3.71 28.98 -22.26
C ASP A 573 4.74 30.12 -22.10
N HIS A 574 6.03 29.79 -22.11
CA HIS A 574 7.09 30.78 -22.02
C HIS A 574 7.13 31.70 -23.25
N TRP A 575 7.08 31.13 -24.45
CA TRP A 575 7.08 31.86 -25.72
C TRP A 575 5.86 32.74 -25.88
N GLN A 576 4.67 32.27 -25.47
CA GLN A 576 3.47 33.09 -25.40
C GLN A 576 3.70 34.36 -24.58
N GLY A 577 4.33 34.24 -23.41
CA GLY A 577 4.68 35.37 -22.56
C GLY A 577 5.64 36.36 -23.23
N ILE A 578 6.63 35.87 -23.97
CA ILE A 578 7.59 36.70 -24.72
C ILE A 578 6.88 37.46 -25.85
N VAL A 579 6.09 36.76 -26.66
CA VAL A 579 5.36 37.34 -27.80
C VAL A 579 4.34 38.38 -27.33
N LEU A 580 3.56 38.09 -26.29
CA LEU A 580 2.61 39.05 -25.70
C LEU A 580 3.32 40.31 -25.19
N LYS A 581 4.48 40.16 -24.56
CA LYS A 581 5.28 41.30 -24.10
C LYS A 581 5.77 42.15 -25.27
N ALA A 582 6.23 41.52 -26.35
CA ALA A 582 6.65 42.21 -27.57
C ALA A 582 5.49 42.97 -28.24
N ILE A 583 4.32 42.34 -28.37
CA ILE A 583 3.09 42.98 -28.89
C ILE A 583 2.75 44.21 -28.05
N LYS A 584 2.74 44.09 -26.71
CA LYS A 584 2.43 45.20 -25.81
C LYS A 584 3.42 46.36 -25.95
N GLN A 585 4.72 46.05 -26.10
CA GLN A 585 5.75 47.07 -26.30
C GLN A 585 5.60 47.79 -27.65
N LEU A 586 5.29 47.06 -28.73
CA LEU A 586 5.08 47.65 -30.05
C LEU A 586 3.80 48.51 -30.10
N LYS A 587 2.69 48.03 -29.52
CA LYS A 587 1.46 48.83 -29.39
C LYS A 587 1.69 50.11 -28.59
N GLY A 588 2.39 50.01 -27.45
CA GLY A 588 2.75 51.19 -26.66
C GLY A 588 3.67 52.17 -27.38
N ARG A 589 4.58 51.71 -28.25
CA ARG A 589 5.40 52.59 -29.11
C ARG A 589 4.56 53.27 -30.20
N ALA A 590 3.63 52.55 -30.81
CA ALA A 590 2.70 53.12 -31.80
C ALA A 590 1.86 54.25 -31.18
N ASP A 591 1.34 54.04 -29.97
CA ASP A 591 0.52 55.03 -29.26
C ASP A 591 1.30 56.32 -28.95
N VAL A 592 2.60 56.21 -28.63
CA VAL A 592 3.48 57.36 -28.40
C VAL A 592 3.80 58.12 -29.69
N VAL A 593 4.01 57.40 -30.81
CA VAL A 593 4.27 58.01 -32.12
C VAL A 593 3.03 58.70 -32.69
N CYS A 594 1.82 58.19 -32.40
CA CYS A 594 0.55 58.82 -32.82
C CYS A 594 0.13 60.00 -31.93
N ALA A 595 0.69 60.14 -30.72
CA ALA A 595 0.38 61.23 -29.78
C ALA A 595 1.33 62.44 -29.89
N LEU A 596 2.46 62.27 -30.59
CA LEU A 596 3.39 63.33 -31.01
C LEU A 596 3.00 63.84 -32.39
#